data_AF-A0A131YU33-F1
#
_entry.id   AF-A0A131YU33-F1
#
_cell.length_a   1.000
_cell.length_b   1.000
_cell.length_c   1.000
_cell.angle_alpha   90.00
_cell.angle_beta   90.00
_cell.angle_gamma   90.00
#
_symmetry.space_group_name_H-M   'P 1'
#
loop_
_entity.id
_entity.type
_entity.pdbx_description
1 polymer ?
#
loop_
_entity_poly.entity_id
_entity_poly.type
_entity_poly.pdbx_seq_one_letter_code
_entity_poly.pdbx_strand_id
1 'polypeptide(L)'
;MKVLRCLVCSFYIIVSSITTMTTGTPSMPAINTQTLYLAGYSSKLFSYNVGCVKTRYLKQTGDWVTRSLIYVFTFDSKPWETKADAFQVKWEPYSPLLHVKASDYVRYNLRAKPDYFIRTYDDDFLLLSDAKEVPSPCSLWVTLKYVERIPEAINKTFYTICPDPVTVPFDERCVQ
;
A
#
# COMPACT_ATOMS: atom_id res chain seq x y z
N MET A 1 -46.11 -54.32 -23.60
CA MET A 1 -45.50 -53.58 -22.47
C MET A 1 -44.25 -54.30 -21.99
N LYS A 2 -43.07 -53.71 -22.20
CA LYS A 2 -41.96 -53.57 -21.24
C LYS A 2 -40.76 -53.00 -21.99
N VAL A 3 -40.59 -51.69 -21.87
CA VAL A 3 -39.45 -50.92 -22.37
C VAL A 3 -38.27 -51.20 -21.44
N LEU A 4 -37.20 -51.79 -21.96
CA LEU A 4 -35.97 -52.01 -21.20
C LEU A 4 -35.14 -50.72 -21.26
N ARG A 5 -35.00 -50.05 -20.12
CA ARG A 5 -34.24 -48.81 -19.95
C ARG A 5 -32.78 -49.09 -19.56
N CYS A 6 -31.90 -48.32 -20.19
CA CYS A 6 -30.63 -47.74 -19.72
C CYS A 6 -29.61 -48.57 -18.95
N LEU A 7 -28.36 -48.53 -19.44
CA LEU A 7 -27.24 -47.99 -18.66
C LEU A 7 -26.06 -47.69 -19.60
N VAL A 8 -26.02 -46.48 -20.13
CA VAL A 8 -24.81 -45.91 -20.74
C VAL A 8 -23.98 -45.33 -19.59
N CYS A 9 -22.94 -46.05 -19.17
CA CYS A 9 -21.96 -45.54 -18.23
C CYS A 9 -21.10 -44.47 -18.91
N SER A 10 -21.55 -43.22 -18.86
CA SER A 10 -20.71 -42.06 -19.19
C SER A 10 -19.69 -41.86 -18.08
N PHE A 11 -18.45 -42.32 -18.31
CA PHE A 11 -17.29 -41.95 -17.50
C PHE A 11 -16.99 -40.47 -17.71
N TYR A 12 -17.44 -39.63 -16.78
CA TYR A 12 -17.00 -38.24 -16.71
C TYR A 12 -15.54 -38.22 -16.22
N ILE A 13 -14.60 -37.96 -17.13
CA ILE A 13 -13.24 -37.59 -16.76
C ILE A 13 -13.33 -36.20 -16.13
N ILE A 14 -13.30 -36.13 -14.80
CA ILE A 14 -13.14 -34.87 -14.07
C ILE A 14 -11.69 -34.46 -14.30
N VAL A 15 -11.44 -33.66 -15.34
CA VAL A 15 -10.20 -32.91 -15.49
C VAL A 15 -10.21 -31.87 -14.38
N SER A 16 -9.66 -32.24 -13.23
CA SER A 16 -9.37 -31.30 -12.16
C SER A 16 -8.33 -30.32 -12.71
N SER A 17 -8.78 -29.15 -13.12
CA SER A 17 -7.91 -28.02 -13.47
C SER A 17 -7.02 -27.75 -12.27
N ILE A 18 -5.76 -28.19 -12.34
CA ILE A 18 -4.73 -27.77 -11.41
C ILE A 18 -4.53 -26.29 -11.72
N THR A 19 -5.14 -25.43 -10.91
CA THR A 19 -4.77 -24.02 -10.85
C THR A 19 -3.32 -23.99 -10.38
N THR A 20 -2.39 -23.92 -11.33
CA THR A 20 -1.01 -23.55 -11.07
C THR A 20 -1.04 -22.18 -10.39
N MET A 21 -0.93 -22.17 -9.06
CA MET A 21 -0.59 -20.94 -8.34
C MET A 21 0.81 -20.57 -8.81
N THR A 22 0.91 -19.51 -9.62
CA THR A 22 2.17 -18.88 -9.94
C THR A 22 2.81 -18.41 -8.63
N THR A 23 3.79 -19.15 -8.14
CA THR A 23 4.65 -18.78 -7.02
C THR A 23 5.64 -17.72 -7.50
N GLY A 24 5.15 -16.51 -7.77
CA GLY A 24 5.99 -15.34 -8.04
C GLY A 24 6.42 -14.68 -6.74
N THR A 25 7.60 -14.06 -6.72
CA THR A 25 7.92 -13.07 -5.68
C THR A 25 6.99 -11.88 -5.85
N PRO A 26 6.37 -11.37 -4.77
CA PRO A 26 5.49 -10.20 -4.86
C PRO A 26 6.16 -9.00 -5.52
N SER A 27 5.37 -8.19 -6.21
CA SER A 27 5.81 -6.93 -6.79
C SER A 27 5.91 -5.85 -5.71
N MET A 28 7.08 -5.21 -5.59
CA MET A 28 7.29 -4.13 -4.62
C MET A 28 6.37 -2.92 -4.88
N PRO A 29 5.46 -2.58 -3.95
CA PRO A 29 4.43 -1.57 -4.26
C PRO A 29 4.96 -0.16 -4.45
N ALA A 30 6.07 0.21 -3.80
CA ALA A 30 6.64 1.55 -3.93
C ALA A 30 7.01 1.90 -5.39
N ILE A 31 7.52 0.92 -6.14
CA ILE A 31 7.97 1.11 -7.53
C ILE A 31 6.95 0.60 -8.56
N ASN A 32 5.77 0.12 -8.13
CA ASN A 32 4.72 -0.34 -9.02
C ASN A 32 3.81 0.82 -9.51
N THR A 33 2.90 0.53 -10.43
CA THR A 33 2.01 1.53 -11.03
C THR A 33 0.72 1.80 -10.23
N GLN A 34 0.42 0.99 -9.23
CA GLN A 34 -0.83 1.10 -8.47
C GLN A 34 -0.79 2.30 -7.52
N THR A 35 -1.97 2.84 -7.19
CA THR A 35 -2.08 3.87 -6.16
C THR A 35 -1.97 3.23 -4.78
N LEU A 36 -1.18 3.84 -3.90
CA LEU A 36 -1.09 3.45 -2.49
C LEU A 36 -1.79 4.47 -1.61
N TYR A 37 -2.51 3.98 -0.62
CA TYR A 37 -3.27 4.75 0.35
C TYR A 37 -2.67 4.52 1.73
N LEU A 38 -2.52 5.59 2.51
CA LEU A 38 -2.06 5.47 3.89
C LEU A 38 -3.18 4.81 4.72
N ALA A 39 -2.91 3.61 5.21
CA ALA A 39 -3.84 2.80 6.00
C ALA A 39 -3.55 2.88 7.51
N GLY A 40 -2.31 3.21 7.89
CA GLY A 40 -1.95 3.39 9.29
C GLY A 40 -0.58 4.01 9.45
N TYR A 41 -0.31 4.56 10.63
CA TYR A 41 0.98 5.17 10.98
C TYR A 41 1.19 5.17 12.50
N SER A 42 2.43 5.36 12.94
CA SER A 42 2.73 5.62 14.36
C SER A 42 2.26 7.03 14.75
N SER A 43 1.58 7.19 15.89
CA SER A 43 0.98 8.45 16.36
C SER A 43 1.92 9.68 16.31
N LYS A 44 3.23 9.48 16.50
CA LYS A 44 4.28 10.51 16.35
C LYS A 44 4.32 11.17 14.96
N LEU A 45 3.86 10.48 13.92
CA LEU A 45 3.77 10.96 12.54
C LEU A 45 2.46 11.72 12.26
N PHE A 46 1.58 11.87 13.25
CA PHE A 46 0.34 12.62 13.10
C PHE A 46 0.60 14.05 12.66
N SER A 47 -0.12 14.47 11.62
CA SER A 47 -0.17 15.87 11.17
C SER A 47 -1.61 16.34 11.24
N TYR A 48 -1.85 17.36 12.06
CA TYR A 48 -3.19 17.93 12.22
C TYR A 48 -3.70 18.45 10.88
N ASN A 49 -4.99 18.26 10.61
CA ASN A 49 -5.68 18.68 9.38
C ASN A 49 -5.21 18.03 8.07
N VAL A 50 -4.38 16.99 8.11
CA VAL A 50 -3.99 16.23 6.92
C VAL A 50 -4.84 14.95 6.82
N GLY A 51 -5.54 14.79 5.70
CA GLY A 51 -6.36 13.61 5.41
C GLY A 51 -6.15 13.09 3.99
N CYS A 52 -6.83 12.00 3.64
CA CYS A 52 -6.83 11.40 2.29
C CYS A 52 -5.43 11.19 1.68
N VAL A 53 -4.44 10.81 2.50
CA VAL A 53 -3.06 10.66 2.06
C VAL A 53 -2.94 9.45 1.12
N LYS A 54 -2.58 9.71 -0.13
CA LYS A 54 -2.36 8.68 -1.16
C LYS A 54 -1.20 9.05 -2.07
N THR A 55 -0.61 8.06 -2.72
CA THR A 55 0.44 8.27 -3.73
C THR A 55 0.18 7.55 -5.03
N ARG A 56 0.24 8.29 -6.14
CA ARG A 56 -0.02 7.77 -7.50
C ARG A 56 1.28 7.71 -8.30
N TYR A 57 1.47 6.64 -9.05
CA TYR A 57 2.53 6.56 -10.04
C TYR A 57 2.36 7.65 -11.11
N LEU A 58 3.45 8.31 -11.49
CA LEU A 58 3.46 9.27 -12.59
C LEU A 58 4.26 8.77 -13.78
N LYS A 59 5.52 8.41 -13.55
CA LYS A 59 6.46 7.93 -14.58
C LYS A 59 7.67 7.26 -13.95
N GLN A 60 8.44 6.54 -14.75
CA GLN A 60 9.74 6.01 -14.40
C GLN A 60 10.83 6.61 -15.30
N THR A 61 12.00 6.89 -14.75
CA THR A 61 13.17 7.38 -15.51
C THR A 61 14.42 6.71 -14.95
N GLY A 62 14.95 5.74 -15.69
CA GLY A 62 15.97 4.82 -15.17
C GLY A 62 15.43 4.04 -13.97
N ASP A 63 16.18 4.01 -12.88
CA ASP A 63 15.82 3.28 -11.65
C ASP A 63 14.91 4.06 -10.71
N TRP A 64 14.58 5.32 -11.05
CA TRP A 64 13.75 6.17 -10.21
C TRP A 64 12.31 6.19 -10.71
N VAL A 65 11.38 5.86 -9.82
CA VAL A 65 9.94 5.97 -10.04
C VAL A 65 9.46 7.29 -9.43
N THR A 66 8.92 8.16 -10.25
CA THR A 66 8.29 9.41 -9.81
C THR A 66 6.84 9.14 -9.47
N ARG A 67 6.45 9.55 -8.26
CA ARG A 67 5.08 9.47 -7.75
C ARG A 67 4.60 10.84 -7.29
N SER A 68 3.30 11.08 -7.33
CA SER A 68 2.69 12.19 -6.59
C SER A 68 2.33 11.75 -5.18
N LEU A 69 2.46 12.65 -4.22
CA LEU A 69 1.87 12.57 -2.89
C LEU A 69 0.67 13.51 -2.89
N ILE A 70 -0.52 12.97 -2.66
CA ILE A 70 -1.79 13.68 -2.68
C ILE A 70 -2.38 13.57 -1.28
N TYR A 71 -2.86 14.69 -0.75
CA TYR A 71 -3.57 14.75 0.52
C TYR A 71 -4.52 15.94 0.52
N VAL A 72 -5.49 15.92 1.43
CA VAL A 72 -6.36 17.08 1.67
C VAL A 72 -5.90 17.79 2.93
N PHE A 73 -5.94 19.12 2.89
CA PHE A 73 -5.70 19.96 4.05
C PHE A 73 -7.00 20.63 4.48
N THR A 74 -7.40 20.44 5.73
CA THR A 74 -8.67 20.97 6.27
C THR A 74 -8.42 21.99 7.37
N PHE A 75 -8.34 23.29 7.04
CA PHE A 75 -8.21 24.33 8.05
C PHE A 75 -9.49 25.14 8.18
N ASP A 76 -10.01 25.25 9.40
CA ASP A 76 -10.94 26.30 9.82
C ASP A 76 -12.19 26.43 8.92
N SER A 77 -12.95 25.33 8.83
CA SER A 77 -14.25 25.26 8.13
C SER A 77 -14.20 25.40 6.60
N LYS A 78 -13.02 25.54 5.98
CA LYS A 78 -12.89 25.59 4.51
C LYS A 78 -13.12 24.21 3.88
N PRO A 79 -13.68 24.17 2.64
CA PRO A 79 -13.77 22.93 1.89
C PRO A 79 -12.38 22.34 1.67
N TRP A 80 -12.32 21.02 1.49
CA TRP A 80 -11.07 20.28 1.35
C TRP A 80 -10.24 20.80 0.19
N GLU A 81 -9.06 21.33 0.48
CA GLU A 81 -8.13 21.71 -0.56
C GLU A 81 -7.18 20.53 -0.82
N THR A 82 -7.26 19.96 -2.02
CA THR A 82 -6.34 18.92 -2.45
C THR A 82 -4.97 19.55 -2.70
N LYS A 83 -3.97 19.09 -1.96
CA LYS A 83 -2.57 19.38 -2.18
C LYS A 83 -1.92 18.20 -2.88
N ALA A 84 -1.03 18.49 -3.81
CA ALA A 84 -0.25 17.48 -4.52
C ALA A 84 1.18 17.97 -4.72
N ASP A 85 2.14 17.09 -4.50
CA ASP A 85 3.53 17.34 -4.82
C ASP A 85 4.20 16.03 -5.28
N ALA A 86 5.33 16.11 -5.97
CA ALA A 86 6.03 14.95 -6.50
C ALA A 86 7.22 14.54 -5.63
N PHE A 87 7.48 13.24 -5.60
CA PHE A 87 8.70 12.66 -5.06
C PHE A 87 9.14 11.49 -5.94
N GLN A 88 10.40 11.10 -5.82
CA GLN A 88 10.93 9.92 -6.51
C GLN A 88 11.31 8.86 -5.49
N VAL A 89 11.14 7.60 -5.88
CA VAL A 89 11.56 6.45 -5.09
C VAL A 89 12.43 5.52 -5.93
N LYS A 90 13.37 4.84 -5.29
CA LYS A 90 14.19 3.79 -5.89
C LYS A 90 14.31 2.64 -4.91
N TRP A 91 14.20 1.42 -5.44
CA TRP A 91 14.40 0.19 -4.70
C TRP A 91 15.18 -0.79 -5.55
N GLU A 92 16.37 -1.16 -5.08
CA GLU A 92 17.14 -2.26 -5.64
C GLU A 92 16.51 -3.59 -5.20
N PRO A 93 16.45 -4.61 -6.08
CA PRO A 93 15.89 -5.91 -5.73
C PRO A 93 16.46 -6.48 -4.42
N TYR A 94 15.58 -6.86 -3.51
CA TYR A 94 15.89 -7.40 -2.17
C TYR A 94 16.58 -6.43 -1.20
N SER A 95 16.71 -5.14 -1.54
CA SER A 95 17.18 -4.13 -0.59
C SER A 95 16.19 -3.99 0.57
N PRO A 96 16.67 -3.89 1.82
CA PRO A 96 15.80 -3.55 2.96
C PRO A 96 15.51 -2.05 3.03
N LEU A 97 16.03 -1.24 2.10
CA LEU A 97 15.89 0.21 2.10
C LEU A 97 15.10 0.67 0.87
N LEU A 98 14.16 1.59 1.12
CA LEU A 98 13.53 2.40 0.09
C LEU A 98 14.19 3.78 0.08
N HIS A 99 14.83 4.11 -1.03
CA HIS A 99 15.41 5.43 -1.24
C HIS A 99 14.36 6.41 -1.73
N VAL A 100 14.32 7.62 -1.17
CA VAL A 100 13.32 8.65 -1.44
C VAL A 100 13.98 9.99 -1.72
N LYS A 101 13.65 10.59 -2.87
CA LYS A 101 13.96 11.98 -3.21
C LYS A 101 12.66 12.79 -3.17
N ALA A 102 12.35 13.34 -2.01
CA ALA A 102 11.22 14.23 -1.82
C ALA A 102 11.55 15.65 -2.30
N SER A 103 10.53 16.39 -2.74
CA SER A 103 10.63 17.84 -2.89
C SER A 103 10.95 18.50 -1.54
N ASP A 104 11.46 19.74 -1.56
CA ASP A 104 11.66 20.50 -0.32
C ASP A 104 10.37 20.64 0.48
N TYR A 105 9.25 20.89 -0.20
CA TYR A 105 7.96 21.04 0.46
C TYR A 105 7.53 19.76 1.19
N VAL A 106 7.64 18.59 0.56
CA VAL A 106 7.31 17.29 1.18
C VAL A 106 8.28 16.97 2.31
N ARG A 107 9.58 17.27 2.14
CA ARG A 107 10.61 17.07 3.15
C ARG A 107 10.37 17.91 4.40
N TYR A 108 10.05 19.19 4.25
CA TYR A 108 9.88 20.10 5.39
C TYR A 108 8.51 19.98 6.05
N ASN A 109 7.42 19.95 5.27
CA ASN A 109 6.06 20.00 5.83
C ASN A 109 5.53 18.62 6.23
N LEU A 110 5.93 17.57 5.50
CA LEU A 110 5.48 16.19 5.76
C LEU A 110 6.60 15.31 6.33
N ARG A 111 7.75 15.92 6.65
CA ARG A 111 8.89 15.30 7.33
C ARG A 111 9.44 14.06 6.62
N ALA A 112 9.30 14.01 5.29
CA ALA A 112 9.82 12.89 4.51
C ALA A 112 11.33 12.73 4.69
N LYS A 113 11.77 11.49 4.85
CA LYS A 113 13.17 11.11 5.03
C LYS A 113 13.76 10.60 3.71
N PRO A 114 15.09 10.67 3.53
CA PRO A 114 15.74 10.17 2.32
C PRO A 114 15.71 8.64 2.22
N ASP A 115 15.56 7.93 3.34
CA ASP A 115 15.60 6.48 3.40
C ASP A 115 14.57 5.96 4.40
N TYR A 116 13.88 4.89 4.04
CA TYR A 116 12.98 4.15 4.92
C TYR A 116 13.35 2.67 4.93
N PHE A 117 13.21 2.03 6.09
CA PHE A 117 13.36 0.58 6.20
C PHE A 117 12.08 -0.10 5.75
N ILE A 118 12.19 -1.03 4.80
CA ILE A 118 11.10 -1.88 4.33
C ILE A 118 10.98 -3.03 5.33
N ARG A 119 9.93 -3.01 6.15
CA ARG A 119 9.69 -4.07 7.16
C ARG A 119 9.16 -5.33 6.51
N THR A 120 8.16 -5.17 5.65
CA THR A 120 7.55 -6.25 4.86
C THR A 120 6.66 -5.62 3.77
N TYR A 121 6.38 -6.37 2.73
CA TYR A 121 5.49 -5.99 1.64
C TYR A 121 4.91 -7.24 0.98
N ASP A 122 3.85 -7.03 0.21
CA ASP A 122 3.29 -7.95 -0.76
C ASP A 122 2.75 -7.11 -1.94
N ASP A 123 2.10 -7.70 -2.93
CA ASP A 123 1.59 -7.01 -4.13
C ASP A 123 0.71 -5.79 -3.78
N ASP A 124 -0.01 -5.87 -2.66
CA ASP A 124 -1.08 -4.96 -2.28
C ASP A 124 -0.81 -4.15 -0.99
N PHE A 125 0.34 -4.33 -0.34
CA PHE A 125 0.68 -3.54 0.85
C PHE A 125 2.18 -3.35 1.05
N LEU A 126 2.54 -2.28 1.77
CA LEU A 126 3.91 -1.93 2.11
C LEU A 126 3.97 -1.35 3.52
N LEU A 127 4.80 -1.94 4.38
CA LEU A 127 5.07 -1.43 5.73
C LEU A 127 6.47 -0.82 5.78
N LEU A 128 6.53 0.49 6.00
CA LEU A 128 7.76 1.26 6.12
C LEU A 128 8.02 1.69 7.55
N SER A 129 9.29 1.83 7.90
CA SER A 129 9.75 2.38 9.17
C SER A 129 10.85 3.41 8.99
N ASP A 130 10.97 4.35 9.92
CA ASP A 130 12.10 5.28 9.97
C ASP A 130 13.41 4.51 10.20
N ALA A 131 14.44 4.81 9.41
CA ALA A 131 15.72 4.10 9.45
C ALA A 131 16.64 4.49 10.62
N LYS A 132 16.37 5.61 11.32
CA LYS A 132 17.29 6.22 12.29
C LYS A 132 16.71 6.38 13.69
N GLU A 133 15.39 6.40 13.83
CA GLU A 133 14.73 6.62 15.12
C GLU A 133 14.50 5.32 15.93
N VAL A 134 14.58 5.42 17.27
CA VAL A 134 14.27 4.34 18.22
C VAL A 134 13.38 4.89 19.36
N PRO A 135 12.16 4.34 19.60
CA PRO A 135 11.48 3.35 18.77
C PRO A 135 11.18 3.94 17.39
N SER A 136 11.25 3.08 16.36
CA SER A 136 11.16 3.49 14.95
C SER A 136 9.70 3.69 14.51
N PRO A 137 9.25 4.92 14.23
CA PRO A 137 7.91 5.17 13.73
C PRO A 137 7.68 4.48 12.38
N CYS A 138 6.45 4.09 12.11
CA CYS A 138 6.11 3.35 10.90
C CYS A 138 4.96 3.98 10.10
N SER A 139 4.77 3.51 8.86
CA SER A 139 3.58 3.76 8.06
C SER A 139 3.19 2.52 7.25
N LEU A 140 1.91 2.18 7.28
CA LEU A 140 1.29 1.12 6.49
C LEU A 140 0.59 1.73 5.27
N TRP A 141 0.94 1.23 4.10
CA TRP A 141 0.38 1.63 2.82
C TRP A 141 -0.29 0.42 2.16
N VAL A 142 -1.45 0.65 1.56
CA VAL A 142 -2.22 -0.41 0.88
C VAL A 142 -2.72 0.05 -0.48
N THR A 143 -2.95 -0.89 -1.40
CA THR A 143 -3.64 -0.61 -2.66
C THR A 143 -5.14 -0.48 -2.43
N LEU A 144 -5.87 -0.09 -3.47
CA LEU A 144 -7.34 -0.01 -3.46
C LEU A 144 -8.01 -1.31 -2.99
N LYS A 145 -7.35 -2.47 -3.16
CA LYS A 145 -7.87 -3.77 -2.73
C LYS A 145 -8.16 -3.86 -1.23
N TYR A 146 -7.39 -3.16 -0.40
CA TYR A 146 -7.45 -3.29 1.06
C TYR A 146 -7.84 -1.99 1.80
N VAL A 147 -8.23 -0.93 1.08
CA VAL A 147 -8.61 0.35 1.73
C VAL A 147 -9.85 0.23 2.61
N GLU A 148 -10.84 -0.58 2.21
CA GLU A 148 -12.06 -0.80 3.00
C GLU A 148 -11.85 -1.84 4.11
N ARG A 149 -11.02 -2.84 3.84
CA ARG A 149 -10.78 -3.96 4.77
C ARG A 149 -9.34 -4.45 4.67
N ILE A 150 -8.53 -4.04 5.63
CA ILE A 150 -7.17 -4.53 5.80
C ILE A 150 -7.22 -5.99 6.29
N PRO A 151 -6.54 -6.94 5.63
CA PRO A 151 -6.43 -8.31 6.09
C PRO A 151 -5.88 -8.41 7.52
N GLU A 152 -6.42 -9.34 8.31
CA GLU A 152 -6.07 -9.50 9.73
C GLU A 152 -4.56 -9.73 9.95
N ALA A 153 -3.92 -10.52 9.09
CA ALA A 153 -2.48 -10.78 9.17
C ALA A 153 -1.64 -9.50 8.99
N ILE A 154 -2.03 -8.63 8.05
CA ILE A 154 -1.37 -7.33 7.82
C ILE A 154 -1.62 -6.41 9.01
N ASN A 155 -2.86 -6.37 9.49
CA ASN A 155 -3.23 -5.54 10.64
C ASN A 155 -2.43 -5.97 11.90
N LYS A 156 -2.40 -7.26 12.21
CA LYS A 156 -1.60 -7.81 13.31
C LYS A 156 -0.12 -7.46 13.19
N THR A 157 0.44 -7.55 11.99
CA THR A 157 1.84 -7.19 11.73
C THR A 157 2.10 -5.71 11.99
N PHE A 158 1.20 -4.83 11.52
CA PHE A 158 1.26 -3.39 11.78
C PHE A 158 1.23 -3.09 13.28
N TYR A 159 0.25 -3.62 14.02
CA TYR A 159 0.14 -3.43 15.48
C TYR A 159 1.31 -4.02 16.29
N THR A 160 2.02 -5.01 15.73
CA THR A 160 3.18 -5.62 16.39
C THR A 160 4.47 -4.82 16.17
N ILE A 161 4.68 -4.30 14.95
CA ILE A 161 5.93 -3.65 14.55
C ILE A 161 5.93 -2.16 14.89
N CYS A 162 4.76 -1.52 14.84
CA CYS A 162 4.66 -0.07 14.94
C CYS A 162 4.48 0.40 16.38
N PRO A 163 5.29 1.35 16.86
CA PRO A 163 5.01 2.02 18.12
C PRO A 163 3.76 2.89 17.97
N ASP A 164 2.87 2.85 18.96
CA ASP A 164 1.65 3.64 19.07
C ASP A 164 0.84 3.69 17.75
N PRO A 165 0.37 2.53 17.24
CA PRO A 165 -0.25 2.43 15.93
C PRO A 165 -1.60 3.15 15.87
N VAL A 166 -1.79 3.96 14.84
CA VAL A 166 -3.05 4.65 14.50
C VAL A 166 -3.50 4.17 13.13
N THR A 167 -4.72 3.66 13.04
CA THR A 167 -5.35 3.28 11.77
C THR A 167 -6.03 4.48 11.13
N VAL A 168 -5.91 4.61 9.81
CA VAL A 168 -6.64 5.59 9.03
C VAL A 168 -8.00 4.98 8.65
N PRO A 169 -9.13 5.54 9.09
CA PRO A 169 -10.43 5.04 8.67
C PRO A 169 -10.64 5.29 7.18
N PHE A 170 -11.31 4.35 6.52
CA PHE A 170 -11.73 4.52 5.15
C PHE A 170 -12.74 5.67 5.01
N ASP A 171 -12.56 6.50 3.99
CA ASP A 171 -13.48 7.57 3.63
C ASP A 171 -13.62 7.59 2.11
N GLU A 172 -14.83 7.33 1.61
CA GLU A 172 -15.12 7.26 0.17
C GLU A 172 -14.73 8.55 -0.56
N ARG A 173 -14.80 9.70 0.13
CA ARG A 173 -14.40 11.01 -0.41
C ARG A 173 -12.90 11.08 -0.74
N CYS A 174 -12.09 10.18 -0.18
CA CYS A 174 -10.65 10.11 -0.41
C CYS A 174 -10.26 9.24 -1.62
N VAL A 175 -11.18 8.45 -2.18
CA VAL A 175 -10.87 7.49 -3.25
C VAL A 175 -11.03 8.11 -4.64
N GLN A 176 -11.97 9.05 -4.79
CA GLN A 176 -12.24 9.78 -6.04
C GLN A 176 -10.97 10.46 -6.61
#